data_AF-A0A1Z9Q643-F1
#
_entry.id   AF-A0A1Z9Q643-F1
#
_cell.length_a   1.000
_cell.length_b   1.000
_cell.length_c   1.000
_cell.angle_alpha   90.00
_cell.angle_beta   90.00
_cell.angle_gamma   90.00
#
_symmetry.space_group_name_H-M   'P 1'
#
loop_
_entity.id
_entity.type
_entity.pdbx_description
1 polymer ?
#
loop_
_entity_poly.entity_id
_entity_poly.type
_entity_poly.pdbx_seq_one_letter_code
_entity_poly.pdbx_strand_id
1 'polypeptide(L)'
;MDIDKDLQYLAETDVPYSNASAELDYQKDELKHTKGVFVTKLNASVSKAQEEFYANQEYKIAIDKIYNAQVTVNSLRNKRATAILRIDVWRTLEASRRKGNIQ
;
A
#
# COMPACT_ATOMS: atom_id res chain seq x y z
N MET A 1 17.85 -18.87 -9.83
CA MET A 1 17.21 -17.99 -8.82
C MET A 1 18.30 -17.07 -8.32
N ASP A 2 18.08 -15.76 -8.42
CA ASP A 2 19.10 -14.75 -8.17
C ASP A 2 18.75 -14.04 -6.86
N ILE A 3 19.34 -14.53 -5.76
CA ILE A 3 18.99 -14.11 -4.40
C ILE A 3 19.52 -12.72 -4.09
N ASP A 4 20.66 -12.35 -4.66
CA ASP A 4 21.23 -11.03 -4.48
C ASP A 4 20.31 -9.96 -5.06
N LYS A 5 19.68 -10.23 -6.22
CA LYS A 5 18.64 -9.34 -6.77
C LYS A 5 17.39 -9.24 -5.89
N ASP A 6 16.99 -10.33 -5.26
CA ASP A 6 15.81 -10.32 -4.38
C ASP A 6 16.07 -9.54 -3.09
N LEU A 7 17.27 -9.71 -2.50
CA LEU A 7 17.73 -8.94 -1.35
C LEU A 7 17.90 -7.46 -1.69
N GLN A 8 18.52 -7.16 -2.83
CA GLN A 8 18.67 -5.79 -3.32
C GLN A 8 17.32 -5.13 -3.56
N TYR A 9 16.38 -5.83 -4.22
CA TYR A 9 15.02 -5.31 -4.43
C TYR A 9 14.31 -5.00 -3.11
N LEU A 10 14.45 -5.84 -2.09
CA LEU A 10 13.89 -5.56 -0.76
C LEU A 10 14.50 -4.31 -0.14
N ALA A 11 15.84 -4.18 -0.15
CA ALA A 11 16.53 -3.02 0.41
C ALA A 11 16.16 -1.72 -0.33
N GLU A 12 16.17 -1.73 -1.66
CA GLU A 12 15.87 -0.55 -2.49
C GLU A 12 14.41 -0.09 -2.36
N THR A 13 13.50 -1.01 -2.03
CA THR A 13 12.07 -0.70 -1.92
C THR A 13 11.59 -0.41 -0.50
N ASP A 14 12.45 -0.43 0.51
CA ASP A 14 12.06 -0.13 1.89
C ASP A 14 11.48 1.28 2.05
N VAL A 15 12.25 2.30 1.62
CA VAL A 15 11.81 3.70 1.69
C VAL A 15 10.63 3.98 0.74
N PRO A 16 10.66 3.56 -0.55
CA PRO A 16 9.51 3.73 -1.44
C PRO A 16 8.22 3.10 -0.92
N TYR A 17 8.28 1.89 -0.34
CA TYR A 17 7.10 1.21 0.20
C TYR A 17 6.56 1.92 1.44
N SER A 18 7.45 2.36 2.34
CA SER A 18 7.09 3.16 3.51
C SER A 18 6.39 4.46 3.10
N ASN A 19 6.99 5.21 2.17
CA ASN A 19 6.43 6.48 1.69
C ASN A 19 5.08 6.29 1.01
N ALA A 20 4.94 5.27 0.14
CA ALA A 20 3.66 4.98 -0.52
C ALA A 20 2.56 4.60 0.48
N SER A 21 2.93 3.86 1.54
CA SER A 21 1.98 3.46 2.59
C SER A 21 1.54 4.66 3.41
N ALA A 22 2.49 5.52 3.81
CA ALA A 22 2.20 6.77 4.51
C ALA A 22 1.32 7.72 3.68
N GLU A 23 1.61 7.85 2.38
CA GLU A 23 0.80 8.65 1.46
C GLU A 23 -0.65 8.14 1.37
N LEU A 24 -0.84 6.83 1.25
CA LEU A 24 -2.17 6.23 1.23
C LEU A 24 -2.97 6.54 2.51
N ASP A 25 -2.33 6.46 3.67
CA ASP A 25 -2.99 6.74 4.94
C ASP A 25 -3.28 8.24 5.08
N TYR A 26 -2.33 9.10 4.68
CA TYR A 26 -2.53 10.54 4.62
C TYR A 26 -3.74 10.92 3.76
N GLN A 27 -3.85 10.39 2.54
CA GLN A 27 -4.96 10.69 1.63
C GLN A 27 -6.33 10.26 2.21
N LYS A 28 -6.37 9.15 2.96
CA LYS A 28 -7.61 8.71 3.65
C LYS A 28 -8.01 9.67 4.77
N ASP A 29 -7.05 10.18 5.53
CA ASP A 29 -7.32 11.11 6.61
C ASP A 29 -7.64 12.53 6.10
N GLU A 30 -6.98 12.96 5.03
CA GLU A 30 -7.29 14.20 4.31
C GLU A 30 -8.74 14.20 3.79
N LEU A 31 -9.19 13.07 3.23
CA LEU A 31 -10.58 12.93 2.78
C LEU A 31 -11.58 13.08 3.93
N LYS A 32 -11.30 12.47 5.09
CA LYS A 32 -12.14 12.59 6.30
C LYS A 32 -12.18 14.04 6.80
N HIS A 33 -11.02 14.68 6.85
CA HIS A 33 -10.91 16.09 7.25
C HIS A 33 -11.71 16.99 6.31
N THR A 34 -11.53 16.83 4.99
CA THR A 34 -12.24 17.61 3.96
C THR A 34 -13.75 17.42 4.05
N LYS A 35 -14.21 16.18 4.28
CA LYS A 35 -15.63 15.89 4.54
C LYS A 35 -16.14 16.63 5.78
N GLY A 36 -15.38 16.60 6.87
CA GLY A 36 -15.71 17.31 8.11
C GLY A 36 -15.90 18.80 7.87
N VAL A 37 -14.93 19.43 7.19
CA VAL A 37 -15.00 20.85 6.82
C VAL A 37 -16.20 21.15 5.93
N PHE A 38 -16.49 20.31 4.94
CA PHE A 38 -17.64 20.47 4.03
C PHE A 38 -18.97 20.43 4.80
N VAL A 39 -19.17 19.37 5.59
CA VAL A 39 -20.42 19.17 6.35
C VAL A 39 -20.65 20.29 7.37
N THR A 40 -19.60 20.76 8.05
CA THR A 40 -19.72 21.86 9.03
C THR A 40 -20.06 23.21 8.38
N LYS A 41 -19.63 23.44 7.13
CA LYS A 41 -19.90 24.69 6.42
C LYS A 41 -21.29 24.72 5.76
N LEU A 42 -21.85 23.55 5.46
CA LEU A 42 -23.13 23.47 4.78
C LEU A 42 -24.29 23.67 5.77
N ASN A 43 -25.15 24.66 5.52
CA ASN A 43 -26.36 24.92 6.31
C ASN A 43 -27.51 23.96 5.92
N ALA A 44 -27.23 22.65 5.97
CA ALA A 44 -28.19 21.58 5.69
C ALA A 44 -28.17 20.54 6.82
N SER A 45 -29.14 19.61 6.80
CA SER A 45 -29.06 18.46 7.69
C SER A 45 -27.79 17.65 7.40
N VAL A 46 -27.19 17.05 8.42
CA VAL A 46 -25.95 16.27 8.29
C VAL A 46 -26.09 15.20 7.21
N SER A 47 -27.24 14.52 7.13
CA SER A 47 -27.51 13.49 6.12
C SER A 47 -27.47 14.06 4.70
N LYS A 48 -28.12 15.21 4.46
CA LYS A 48 -28.10 15.86 3.14
C LYS A 48 -26.69 16.34 2.77
N ALA A 49 -25.97 16.93 3.73
CA ALA A 49 -24.59 17.38 3.54
C ALA A 49 -23.63 16.24 3.18
N GLN A 50 -23.83 15.06 3.77
CA GLN A 50 -23.02 13.88 3.45
C GLN A 50 -23.26 13.37 2.03
N GLU A 51 -24.52 13.26 1.61
CA GLU A 51 -24.85 12.85 0.25
C GLU A 51 -24.35 13.87 -0.79
N GLU A 52 -24.48 15.17 -0.50
CA GLU A 52 -23.92 16.22 -1.36
C GLU A 52 -22.38 16.13 -1.45
N PHE A 53 -21.70 15.82 -0.35
CA PHE A 53 -20.25 15.61 -0.37
C PHE A 53 -19.87 14.43 -1.25
N TYR A 54 -20.58 13.29 -1.16
CA TYR A 54 -20.30 12.11 -1.98
C TYR A 54 -20.61 12.31 -3.47
N ALA A 55 -21.60 13.15 -3.78
CA ALA A 55 -21.93 13.54 -5.14
C ALA A 55 -20.97 14.57 -5.75
N ASN A 56 -20.11 15.21 -4.93
CA ASN A 56 -19.17 16.24 -5.39
C ASN A 56 -18.01 15.63 -6.19
N GLN A 57 -17.59 16.35 -7.23
CA GLN A 57 -16.41 16.05 -8.01
C GLN A 57 -15.12 15.96 -7.17
N GLU A 58 -14.98 16.77 -6.12
CA GLU A 58 -13.82 16.73 -5.21
C GLU A 58 -13.70 15.36 -4.52
N TYR A 59 -14.83 14.79 -4.08
CA TYR A 59 -14.86 13.44 -3.52
C TYR A 59 -14.42 12.40 -4.54
N LYS A 60 -14.93 12.48 -5.77
CA LYS A 60 -14.55 11.56 -6.85
C LYS A 60 -13.04 11.62 -7.14
N ILE A 61 -12.47 12.82 -7.24
CA ILE A 61 -11.03 13.03 -7.44
C ILE A 61 -10.22 12.43 -6.29
N ALA A 62 -10.64 12.66 -5.04
CA ALA A 62 -9.95 12.14 -3.87
C ALA A 62 -9.98 10.60 -3.81
N ILE A 63 -11.13 9.99 -4.13
CA ILE A 63 -11.25 8.52 -4.21
C ILE A 63 -10.35 7.95 -5.31
N ASP A 64 -10.27 8.59 -6.48
CA ASP A 64 -9.39 8.13 -7.55
C ASP A 64 -7.90 8.23 -7.16
N LYS A 65 -7.51 9.29 -6.43
CA LYS A 65 -6.16 9.39 -5.84
C LYS A 65 -5.88 8.26 -4.84
N ILE A 66 -6.80 8.01 -3.91
CA ILE A 66 -6.68 6.92 -2.92
C ILE A 66 -6.57 5.57 -3.63
N TYR A 67 -7.37 5.33 -4.67
CA TYR A 67 -7.30 4.11 -5.47
C TYR A 67 -5.90 3.92 -6.09
N ASN A 68 -5.36 4.95 -6.74
CA ASN A 68 -4.04 4.89 -7.36
C ASN A 68 -2.91 4.68 -6.33
N ALA A 69 -2.98 5.36 -5.18
CA ALA A 69 -2.06 5.14 -4.07
C ALA A 69 -2.14 3.70 -3.54
N GLN A 70 -3.35 3.16 -3.38
CA GLN A 70 -3.59 1.80 -2.92
C GLN A 70 -3.05 0.76 -3.90
N VAL A 71 -3.23 0.96 -5.21
CA VAL A 71 -2.65 0.09 -6.26
C VAL A 71 -1.12 0.09 -6.18
N THR A 72 -0.52 1.26 -5.96
CA THR A 72 0.94 1.40 -5.83
C THR A 72 1.48 0.64 -4.61
N VAL A 73 0.88 0.87 -3.42
CA VAL A 73 1.23 0.16 -2.18
C VAL A 73 1.07 -1.34 -2.35
N ASN A 74 -0.06 -1.79 -2.88
CA ASN A 74 -0.34 -3.21 -3.07
C ASN A 74 0.64 -3.85 -4.05
N SER A 75 1.00 -3.15 -5.13
CA SER A 75 1.98 -3.64 -6.10
C SER A 75 3.36 -3.82 -5.48
N LEU A 76 3.84 -2.82 -4.71
CA LEU A 76 5.10 -2.92 -3.98
C LEU A 76 5.06 -4.05 -2.94
N ARG A 77 3.99 -4.12 -2.14
CA ARG A 77 3.79 -5.16 -1.13
C ARG A 77 3.85 -6.56 -1.74
N ASN A 78 3.11 -6.77 -2.83
CA ASN A 78 3.02 -8.07 -3.47
C ASN A 78 4.38 -8.48 -4.07
N LYS A 79 5.08 -7.56 -4.75
CA LYS A 79 6.42 -7.83 -5.29
C LYS A 79 7.43 -8.14 -4.17
N ARG A 80 7.40 -7.40 -3.07
CA ARG A 80 8.23 -7.66 -1.88
C ARG A 80 7.93 -9.04 -1.28
N ALA A 81 6.65 -9.39 -1.14
CA ALA A 81 6.24 -10.71 -0.67
C ALA A 81 6.74 -11.85 -1.58
N THR A 82 6.70 -11.65 -2.90
CA THR A 82 7.29 -12.61 -3.85
C THR A 82 8.80 -12.76 -3.67
N ALA A 83 9.55 -11.66 -3.47
CA ALA A 83 10.99 -11.72 -3.21
C ALA A 83 11.30 -12.48 -1.92
N ILE A 84 10.56 -12.21 -0.83
CA ILE A 84 10.67 -12.93 0.44
C ILE A 84 10.43 -14.44 0.23
N LEU A 85 9.34 -14.80 -0.46
CA LEU A 85 9.01 -16.20 -0.71
C LEU A 85 10.09 -16.94 -1.50
N ARG A 86 10.70 -16.28 -2.51
CA ARG A 86 11.82 -16.87 -3.26
C ARG A 86 13.04 -17.09 -2.38
N ILE A 87 13.37 -16.13 -1.50
CA ILE A 87 14.46 -16.27 -0.53
C ILE A 87 14.20 -17.45 0.41
N ASP A 88 12.98 -17.64 0.89
CA ASP A 88 12.65 -18.74 1.80
C ASP A 88 12.68 -20.11 1.12
N VAL A 89 12.22 -20.19 -0.14
CA VAL A 89 12.37 -21.39 -0.97
C VAL A 89 13.86 -21.73 -1.16
N TRP A 90 14.69 -20.73 -1.45
CA TRP A 90 16.14 -20.93 -1.56
C TRP A 90 16.77 -21.44 -0.27
N ARG A 91 16.47 -20.80 0.87
CA ARG A 91 16.95 -21.24 2.19
C ARG A 91 16.59 -22.71 2.46
N THR A 92 15.39 -23.12 2.09
CA THR A 92 14.90 -24.50 2.26
C THR A 92 15.66 -25.49 1.38
N LEU A 93 15.90 -25.14 0.11
CA LEU A 93 16.67 -25.96 -0.82
C LEU A 93 18.13 -26.13 -0.37
N GLU A 94 18.77 -25.03 0.06
CA GLU A 94 20.14 -25.07 0.57
C GLU A 94 20.27 -25.89 1.86
N ALA A 95 19.31 -25.75 2.78
CA ALA A 95 19.27 -26.58 3.99
C ALA A 95 19.12 -28.08 3.66
N SER A 96 18.29 -28.41 2.67
CA SER A 96 18.08 -29.79 2.21
C SER A 96 19.33 -30.38 1.56
N ARG A 97 20.06 -29.58 0.77
CA ARG A 97 21.34 -29.98 0.15
C ARG A 97 22.43 -30.30 1.18
N ARG A 98 22.47 -29.58 2.30
CA ARG A 98 23.45 -29.83 3.38
C ARG A 98 23.27 -31.19 4.07
N LYS A 99 22.06 -31.74 4.12
CA LYS A 99 21.80 -33.06 4.74
C LYS A 99 22.30 -34.25 3.91
N GLY A 100 22.60 -34.08 2.62
CA GLY A 100 23.15 -35.13 1.77
C GLY A 100 24.67 -35.30 1.86
N ASN A 101 25.38 -34.45 2.60
CA ASN A 101 26.83 -34.38 2.66
C ASN A 101 27.42 -34.82 4.01
N ILE A 102 26.65 -35.58 4.79
CA ILE A 102 27.12 -36.23 6.03
C ILE A 102 27.67 -37.60 5.61
N GLN A 103 28.99 -37.72 5.49
CA GLN A 103 29.71 -39.01 5.50
C GLN A 103 29.97 -39.44 6.93
#